data_AF-A0A1J4W946-F1
#
_entry.id   AF-A0A1J4W946-F1
#
_cell.length_a   1.000
_cell.length_b   1.000
_cell.length_c   1.000
_cell.angle_alpha   90.00
_cell.angle_beta   90.00
_cell.angle_gamma   90.00
#
_symmetry.space_group_name_H-M   'P 1'
#
loop_
_entity.id
_entity.type
_entity.pdbx_description
1 polymer ?
#
loop_
_entity_poly.entity_id
_entity_poly.type
_entity_poly.pdbx_seq_one_letter_code
_entity_poly.pdbx_strand_id
1 'polypeptide(L)'
;MSLINSYLLAPLLTIVIELIVALFFGFRRKIEIITIILINLLTNPILNYFLWVNDYFSFFKSNLLLTIFLEFIVVFIEWKLLAYVLQEKSNKLLKLSFAMNFCSYIAGVLIWK
;
A
#
# COMPACT_ATOMS: atom_id res chain seq x y z
N MET A 1 -12.14 -9.35 -16.65
CA MET A 1 -10.73 -9.71 -16.38
C MET A 1 -10.70 -11.09 -15.74
N SER A 2 -9.83 -12.02 -16.16
CA SER A 2 -9.68 -13.29 -15.45
C SER A 2 -9.17 -13.02 -14.01
N LEU A 3 -9.60 -13.84 -13.04
CA LEU A 3 -9.16 -13.73 -11.63
C LEU A 3 -7.63 -13.65 -11.49
N ILE A 4 -6.92 -14.41 -12.32
CA ILE A 4 -5.45 -14.47 -12.37
C ILE A 4 -4.84 -13.12 -12.76
N ASN A 5 -5.44 -12.41 -13.72
CA ASN A 5 -4.96 -11.09 -14.13
C ASN A 5 -5.12 -10.07 -12.99
N SER A 6 -6.22 -10.09 -12.25
CA SER A 6 -6.43 -9.15 -11.13
C SER A 6 -5.46 -9.39 -9.97
N TYR A 7 -5.18 -10.65 -9.63
CA TYR A 7 -4.30 -10.99 -8.50
C TYR A 7 -2.81 -10.78 -8.77
N LEU A 8 -2.36 -10.85 -10.02
CA LEU A 8 -0.95 -10.65 -10.37
C LEU A 8 -0.65 -9.23 -10.86
N LEU A 9 -1.56 -8.60 -11.62
CA LEU A 9 -1.33 -7.25 -12.13
C LEU A 9 -1.43 -6.18 -11.04
N ALA A 10 -2.37 -6.32 -10.11
CA ALA A 10 -2.55 -5.29 -9.08
C ALA A 10 -1.29 -5.14 -8.19
N PRO A 11 -0.71 -6.21 -7.61
CA PRO A 11 0.51 -6.07 -6.81
C PRO A 11 1.71 -5.56 -7.61
N LEU A 12 1.85 -5.98 -8.88
CA LEU A 12 2.92 -5.50 -9.75
C LEU A 12 2.80 -4.00 -10.02
N LEU A 13 1.60 -3.52 -10.32
CA LEU A 13 1.34 -2.11 -10.55
C LEU A 13 1.62 -1.29 -9.28
N THR A 14 1.16 -1.77 -8.14
CA THR A 14 1.40 -1.17 -6.83
C THR A 14 2.89 -1.03 -6.53
N ILE A 15 3.68 -2.09 -6.73
CA ILE A 15 5.14 -2.05 -6.58
C ILE A 15 5.78 -1.01 -7.52
N VAL A 16 5.34 -0.94 -8.79
CA VAL A 16 5.87 0.04 -9.75
C VAL A 16 5.60 1.47 -9.27
N ILE A 17 4.38 1.76 -8.81
CA ILE A 17 3.99 3.08 -8.30
C ILE A 17 4.82 3.45 -7.08
N GLU A 18 4.94 2.53 -6.12
CA GLU A 18 5.70 2.73 -4.89
C GLU A 18 7.17 3.02 -5.15
N LEU A 19 7.78 2.29 -6.08
CA LEU A 19 9.18 2.51 -6.47
C LEU A 19 9.36 3.88 -7.12
N ILE A 20 8.45 4.29 -8.00
CA ILE A 20 8.47 5.62 -8.61
C ILE A 20 8.41 6.70 -7.51
N VAL A 21 7.46 6.57 -6.57
CA VAL A 21 7.32 7.50 -5.44
C VAL A 21 8.57 7.49 -4.55
N ALA A 22 9.13 6.32 -4.22
CA ALA A 22 10.34 6.19 -3.42
C ALA A 22 11.55 6.89 -4.06
N LEU A 23 11.70 6.76 -5.38
CA LEU A 23 12.76 7.43 -6.15
C LEU A 23 12.61 8.96 -6.12
N PHE A 24 11.38 9.49 -6.19
CA PHE A 24 11.11 10.92 -6.03
C PHE A 24 11.46 11.45 -4.64
N PHE A 25 11.28 10.64 -3.60
CA PHE A 25 11.67 10.97 -2.23
C PHE A 25 13.18 10.75 -1.93
N GLY A 26 13.94 10.31 -2.94
CA GLY A 26 15.38 10.13 -2.88
C GLY A 26 15.83 8.82 -2.23
N PHE A 27 14.94 7.82 -2.09
CA PHE A 27 15.31 6.49 -1.65
C PHE A 27 15.85 5.70 -2.85
N ARG A 28 17.13 5.36 -2.83
CA ARG A 28 17.86 4.74 -3.96
C ARG A 28 18.79 3.61 -3.52
N ARG A 29 19.03 3.43 -2.23
CA ARG A 29 19.87 2.35 -1.71
C ARG A 29 19.13 1.04 -1.87
N LYS A 30 19.85 -0.03 -2.22
CA LYS A 30 19.27 -1.38 -2.40
C LYS A 30 18.43 -1.81 -1.19
N ILE A 31 18.92 -1.53 0.02
CA ILE A 31 18.21 -1.88 1.24
C ILE A 31 16.89 -1.11 1.40
N GLU A 32 16.86 0.18 1.05
CA GLU A 32 15.64 1.00 1.08
C GLU A 32 14.58 0.45 0.12
N ILE A 33 15.00 0.15 -1.11
CA ILE A 33 14.13 -0.39 -2.16
C ILE A 33 13.55 -1.74 -1.74
N ILE A 34 14.40 -2.66 -1.26
CA ILE A 34 13.96 -3.98 -0.82
C ILE A 34 13.00 -3.87 0.37
N THR A 35 13.30 -3.00 1.34
CA THR A 35 12.42 -2.78 2.49
C THR A 35 11.05 -2.25 2.07
N ILE A 36 11.00 -1.28 1.16
CA ILE A 36 9.75 -0.72 0.65
C ILE A 36 8.92 -1.80 -0.04
N ILE A 37 9.54 -2.58 -0.94
CA ILE A 37 8.84 -3.67 -1.65
C ILE A 37 8.29 -4.69 -0.66
N LEU A 38 9.09 -5.15 0.31
CA LEU A 38 8.68 -6.18 1.26
C LEU A 38 7.53 -5.72 2.16
N ILE A 39 7.59 -4.48 2.65
CA ILE A 39 6.56 -3.92 3.52
C ILE A 39 5.23 -3.81 2.77
N ASN A 40 5.25 -3.29 1.54
CA ASN A 40 4.04 -3.16 0.73
C ASN A 40 3.50 -4.51 0.24
N LEU A 41 4.39 -5.45 -0.11
CA LEU A 41 4.00 -6.81 -0.48
C LEU A 41 3.32 -7.55 0.69
N LEU A 42 3.63 -7.19 1.93
CA LEU A 42 2.98 -7.75 3.10
C LEU A 42 1.66 -7.04 3.41
N THR A 43 1.65 -5.71 3.43
CA THR A 43 0.52 -4.93 3.93
C THR A 43 -0.65 -4.83 2.93
N ASN A 44 -0.38 -4.62 1.64
CA ASN A 44 -1.41 -4.46 0.63
C ASN A 44 -2.29 -5.72 0.45
N PRO A 45 -1.74 -6.96 0.37
CA PRO A 45 -2.58 -8.16 0.31
C PRO A 45 -3.39 -8.38 1.58
N ILE A 46 -2.85 -8.04 2.75
CA ILE A 46 -3.57 -8.16 4.04
C ILE A 46 -4.79 -7.22 4.05
N LEU A 47 -4.62 -5.96 3.63
CA LEU A 47 -5.73 -5.01 3.53
C LEU A 47 -6.83 -5.52 2.58
N ASN A 48 -6.44 -5.94 1.39
CA ASN A 48 -7.38 -6.46 0.39
C ASN A 48 -8.09 -7.72 0.89
N TYR A 49 -7.38 -8.59 1.62
CA TYR A 49 -7.99 -9.75 2.25
C TYR A 49 -9.04 -9.35 3.31
N PHE A 50 -8.75 -8.37 4.17
CA PHE A 50 -9.72 -7.88 5.15
C PHE A 50 -10.95 -7.26 4.50
N LEU A 51 -10.78 -6.47 3.43
CA LEU A 51 -11.89 -5.92 2.66
C LEU A 51 -12.74 -7.03 2.01
N TRP A 52 -12.09 -8.03 1.41
CA TRP A 52 -12.78 -9.17 0.82
C TRP A 52 -13.58 -9.99 1.85
N VAL A 53 -12.99 -10.25 3.03
CA VAL A 53 -13.68 -10.93 4.14
C VAL A 53 -14.88 -10.11 4.63
N ASN A 54 -14.72 -8.78 4.76
CA ASN A 54 -15.82 -7.89 5.14
C ASN A 54 -16.98 -7.98 4.14
N ASP A 55 -16.68 -7.95 2.84
CA ASP A 55 -17.67 -8.01 1.78
C ASP A 55 -18.37 -9.37 1.72
N TYR A 56 -17.60 -10.46 1.90
CA TYR A 56 -18.13 -11.83 1.88
C TYR A 56 -19.13 -12.10 3.02
N PHE A 57 -18.81 -11.69 4.24
CA PHE A 57 -19.68 -11.89 5.40
C PHE A 57 -20.67 -10.73 5.63
N SER A 58 -20.55 -9.64 4.87
CA SER A 58 -21.33 -8.41 5.04
C SER A 58 -21.31 -7.87 6.48
N PHE A 59 -20.16 -7.99 7.18
CA PHE A 59 -20.01 -7.54 8.57
C PHE A 59 -20.35 -6.05 8.73
N PHE A 60 -19.82 -5.24 7.82
CA PHE A 60 -20.14 -3.83 7.70
C PHE A 60 -20.57 -3.52 6.28
N LYS A 61 -21.46 -2.53 6.14
CA LYS A 61 -21.78 -1.98 4.83
C LYS A 61 -20.49 -1.41 4.24
N SER A 62 -19.96 -2.07 3.22
CA SER A 62 -18.72 -1.70 2.54
C SER A 62 -18.89 -0.31 1.95
N ASN A 63 -18.46 0.68 2.72
CA ASN A 63 -18.60 2.09 2.41
C ASN A 63 -17.19 2.66 2.28
N LEU A 64 -17.06 3.67 1.42
CA LEU A 64 -15.81 4.40 1.18
C LEU A 64 -15.09 4.80 2.48
N LEU A 65 -15.85 5.12 3.53
CA LEU A 65 -15.34 5.42 4.88
C LEU A 65 -14.53 4.27 5.51
N LEU A 66 -14.99 3.03 5.39
CA LEU A 66 -14.30 1.85 5.95
C LEU A 66 -13.00 1.59 5.21
N THR A 67 -13.02 1.68 3.87
CA THR A 67 -11.82 1.52 3.03
C THR A 67 -10.77 2.56 3.39
N ILE A 68 -11.16 3.85 3.45
CA ILE A 68 -10.24 4.94 3.82
C ILE A 68 -9.68 4.72 5.22
N PHE A 69 -10.50 4.31 6.19
CA PHE A 69 -10.05 4.06 7.56
C PHE A 69 -9.00 2.94 7.63
N LEU A 70 -9.24 1.83 6.93
CA LEU A 70 -8.29 0.72 6.88
C LEU A 70 -7.00 1.11 6.16
N GLU A 71 -7.07 1.91 5.09
CA GLU A 71 -5.86 2.44 4.44
C GLU A 71 -5.05 3.36 5.34
N PHE A 72 -5.69 4.21 6.14
CA PHE A 72 -4.98 5.01 7.13
C PHE A 72 -4.25 4.15 8.17
N ILE A 73 -4.84 3.03 8.57
CA ILE A 73 -4.18 2.06 9.46
C ILE A 73 -2.97 1.45 8.77
N VAL A 74 -3.10 1.05 7.50
CA VAL A 74 -1.99 0.49 6.71
C VAL A 74 -0.85 1.50 6.59
N VAL A 75 -1.13 2.73 6.19
CA VAL A 75 -0.14 3.83 6.12
C VAL A 75 0.62 3.97 7.44
N PHE A 76 -0.09 3.90 8.56
CA PHE A 76 0.52 3.99 9.89
C PHE A 76 1.44 2.80 10.19
N ILE A 77 1.00 1.58 9.89
CA ILE A 77 1.79 0.35 10.07
C ILE A 77 3.05 0.39 9.20
N GLU A 78 2.91 0.72 7.92
CA GLU A 78 4.02 0.83 6.98
C GLU A 78 5.03 1.87 7.43
N TRP A 79 4.56 3.04 7.88
CA TRP A 79 5.44 4.09 8.40
C TRP A 79 6.25 3.58 9.59
N LYS A 80 5.62 2.86 10.53
CA LYS A 80 6.30 2.28 11.70
C LYS A 80 7.33 1.23 11.29
N LEU A 81 7.00 0.36 10.34
CA LEU A 81 7.93 -0.66 9.82
C LEU A 81 9.11 -0.01 9.09
N LEU A 82 8.86 0.99 8.24
CA LEU A 82 9.90 1.75 7.55
C LEU A 82 10.81 2.48 8.54
N ALA A 83 10.23 3.10 9.58
CA ALA A 83 10.99 3.80 10.61
C ALA A 83 11.87 2.84 11.43
N TYR A 84 11.37 1.64 11.70
CA TYR A 84 12.11 0.60 12.39
C TYR A 84 13.31 0.10 11.58
N VAL A 85 13.13 -0.14 10.27
CA VAL A 85 14.18 -0.73 9.42
C VAL A 85 15.17 0.31 8.88
N LEU A 86 14.69 1.45 8.37
CA LEU A 86 15.54 2.43 7.68
C LEU A 86 16.20 3.42 8.62
N GLN A 87 15.67 3.59 9.85
CA GLN A 87 16.17 4.53 10.86
C GLN A 87 16.35 5.98 10.34
N GLU A 88 15.62 6.34 9.29
CA GLU A 88 15.61 7.66 8.69
C GLU A 88 14.69 8.63 9.46
N LYS A 89 14.69 9.91 9.09
CA LYS A 89 13.80 10.91 9.71
C LYS A 89 12.34 10.46 9.60
N SER A 90 11.71 10.27 10.76
CA SER A 90 10.34 9.76 10.87
C SER A 90 9.31 10.53 10.02
N ASN A 91 9.42 11.87 9.97
CA ASN A 91 8.54 12.70 9.13
C ASN A 91 8.72 12.44 7.62
N LYS A 92 9.93 12.11 7.17
CA LYS A 92 10.20 11.78 5.76
C LYS A 92 9.56 10.44 5.40
N LEU A 93 9.65 9.47 6.29
CA LEU A 93 9.07 8.14 6.10
C LEU A 93 7.53 8.15 6.18
N LEU A 94 6.94 8.99 7.02
CA LEU A 94 5.49 9.16 7.07
C LEU A 94 4.97 9.73 5.75
N LYS A 95 5.62 10.78 5.22
CA LYS A 95 5.27 11.36 3.92
C LYS A 95 5.43 10.36 2.78
N LEU A 96 6.48 9.53 2.83
CA LEU A 96 6.69 8.46 1.87
C LEU A 96 5.55 7.43 1.92
N SER A 97 5.27 6.86 3.09
CA SER A 97 4.18 5.88 3.30
C SER A 97 2.83 6.40 2.81
N PHE A 98 2.51 7.65 3.19
CA PHE A 98 1.27 8.29 2.75
C PHE A 98 1.23 8.49 1.23
N ALA A 99 2.31 8.99 0.62
CA ALA A 99 2.37 9.20 -0.83
C ALA A 99 2.26 7.89 -1.61
N MET A 100 2.93 6.83 -1.16
CA MET A 100 2.88 5.50 -1.77
C MET A 100 1.46 4.95 -1.75
N ASN A 101 0.84 4.85 -0.56
CA ASN A 101 -0.52 4.36 -0.42
C ASN A 101 -1.53 5.20 -1.19
N PHE A 102 -1.42 6.53 -1.12
CA PHE A 102 -2.35 7.43 -1.80
C PHE A 102 -2.27 7.31 -3.33
N CYS A 103 -1.06 7.24 -3.89
CA CYS A 103 -0.87 7.02 -5.33
C CYS A 103 -1.38 5.64 -5.76
N SER A 104 -1.10 4.60 -4.98
CA SER A 104 -1.59 3.23 -5.24
C SER A 104 -3.11 3.14 -5.15
N TYR A 105 -3.74 3.81 -4.17
CA TYR A 105 -5.20 3.90 -4.05
C TYR A 105 -5.83 4.58 -5.26
N ILE A 106 -5.33 5.75 -5.66
CA ILE A 106 -5.83 6.47 -6.84
C ILE A 106 -5.71 5.59 -8.08
N ALA A 107 -4.57 4.91 -8.27
CA ALA A 107 -4.39 4.02 -9.40
C ALA A 107 -5.38 2.84 -9.36
N GLY A 108 -5.59 2.24 -8.19
CA GLY A 108 -6.58 1.19 -7.99
C GLY A 108 -8.01 1.65 -8.35
N VAL A 109 -8.40 2.83 -7.88
CA VAL A 109 -9.70 3.45 -8.19
C VAL A 109 -9.85 3.75 -9.69
N LEU A 110 -8.81 4.23 -10.37
CA LEU A 110 -8.91 4.57 -11.80
C LEU A 110 -8.98 3.35 -12.71
N ILE A 111 -8.41 2.22 -12.30
CA ILE A 111 -8.28 1.03 -13.15
C ILE A 111 -9.38 -0.01 -12.89
N TRP A 112 -9.80 -0.17 -11.63
CA TRP A 112 -10.70 -1.26 -11.21
C TRP A 112 -12.07 -0.81 -10.72
N LYS A 113 -12.36 0.49 -10.69
CA LYS A 113 -13.66 1.02 -10.25
C LYS A 113 -14.56 1.40 -11.41
#